data_AF-A0A7J8UUL4-F1
#
_entry.id   AF-A0A7J8UUL4-F1
#
_cell.length_a   1.000
_cell.length_b   1.000
_cell.length_c   1.000
_cell.angle_alpha   90.00
_cell.angle_beta   90.00
_cell.angle_gamma   90.00
#
_symmetry.space_group_name_H-M   'P 1'
#
loop_
_entity.id
_entity.type
_entity.pdbx_description
1 polymer ?
#
loop_
_entity_poly.entity_id
_entity_poly.type
_entity_poly.pdbx_seq_one_letter_code
_entity_poly.pdbx_strand_id
1 'polypeptide(L)'
;MERCHPYSIHTQALLERFGKELPGIDIFVCTADPLLEPPSMVVNTVLSMMAYNYPPEKLSVYLSDDGGSNLTFYAMLEAANFSKTWLPFCKKFKVEPMSPEAYFRTASEPLNVQEWPSVKVILNQSCKL
;
A
#
# COMPACT_ATOMS: atom_id res chain seq x y z
N MET A 1 24.69 31.00 -6.17
CA MET A 1 24.14 29.63 -6.03
C MET A 1 22.89 29.59 -6.88
N GLU A 2 22.97 29.05 -8.09
CA GLU A 2 21.82 28.96 -9.01
C GLU A 2 20.78 28.01 -8.39
N ARG A 3 19.54 28.48 -8.27
CA ARG A 3 18.43 27.65 -7.81
C ARG A 3 18.12 26.64 -8.91
N CYS A 4 18.19 25.34 -8.63
CA CYS A 4 17.59 24.32 -9.50
C CYS A 4 16.14 24.71 -9.81
N HIS A 5 15.79 24.76 -11.10
CA HIS A 5 14.40 24.92 -11.51
C HIS A 5 13.57 23.73 -11.02
N PRO A 6 12.34 23.94 -10.54
CA PRO A 6 11.47 22.83 -10.14
C PRO A 6 11.19 21.95 -11.37
N TYR A 7 11.57 20.68 -11.31
CA TYR A 7 11.23 19.71 -12.34
C TYR A 7 9.75 19.36 -12.23
N SER A 8 9.00 19.47 -13.33
CA SER A 8 7.61 19.01 -13.43
C SER A 8 7.55 17.60 -14.02
N ILE A 9 6.87 16.68 -13.32
CA ILE A 9 6.57 15.34 -13.86
C ILE A 9 5.25 15.42 -14.63
N HIS A 10 5.31 15.16 -15.93
CA HIS A 10 4.14 15.18 -16.83
C HIS A 10 3.57 13.77 -17.02
N THR A 11 2.76 13.32 -16.06
CA THR A 11 2.14 11.97 -16.07
C THR A 11 1.27 11.72 -17.30
N GLN A 12 0.56 12.75 -17.78
CA GLN A 12 -0.27 12.66 -18.98
C GLN A 12 0.57 12.38 -20.24
N ALA A 13 1.72 13.06 -20.39
CA ALA A 13 2.62 12.83 -21.51
C ALA A 13 3.26 11.42 -21.47
N LEU A 14 3.52 10.89 -20.27
CA LEU A 14 3.97 9.51 -20.09
C LEU A 14 2.89 8.50 -20.52
N LEU A 15 1.63 8.73 -20.12
CA LEU A 15 0.50 7.88 -20.51
C LEU A 15 0.21 7.95 -22.01
N GLU A 16 0.33 9.13 -22.63
CA GLU A 16 0.17 9.30 -24.08
C GLU A 16 1.28 8.59 -24.87
N ARG A 17 2.51 8.61 -24.36
CA ARG A 17 3.67 8.03 -25.04
C ARG A 17 3.74 6.50 -24.90
N PHE A 18 3.44 5.97 -23.73
CA PHE A 18 3.60 4.54 -23.42
C PHE A 18 2.27 3.79 -23.33
N GLY A 19 1.13 4.50 -23.24
CA GLY A 19 -0.18 3.87 -23.12
C GLY A 19 -0.24 2.85 -21.99
N LYS A 20 -0.54 1.59 -22.33
CA LYS A 20 -0.53 0.44 -21.41
C LYS A 20 0.80 -0.32 -21.38
N GLU A 21 1.77 0.06 -22.22
CA GLU A 21 3.10 -0.55 -22.31
C GLU A 21 4.07 0.00 -21.26
N LEU A 22 3.62 0.03 -20.01
CA LEU A 22 4.49 0.37 -18.87
C LEU A 22 5.49 -0.77 -18.61
N PRO A 23 6.71 -0.50 -18.07
CA PRO A 23 7.69 -1.53 -17.73
C PRO A 23 7.24 -2.37 -16.52
N GLY A 24 7.91 -3.50 -16.25
CA GLY A 24 7.79 -4.16 -14.95
C GLY A 24 8.45 -3.31 -13.85
N ILE A 25 7.86 -3.29 -12.66
CA ILE A 25 8.39 -2.63 -11.47
C ILE A 25 8.43 -3.64 -10.33
N ASP A 26 9.62 -3.82 -9.76
CA ASP A 26 9.84 -4.60 -8.55
C ASP A 26 10.16 -3.65 -7.40
N ILE A 27 9.36 -3.73 -6.34
CA ILE A 27 9.53 -2.94 -5.12
C ILE A 27 10.06 -3.85 -4.03
N PHE A 28 11.21 -3.47 -3.45
CA PHE A 28 11.80 -4.18 -2.32
C PHE A 28 11.55 -3.37 -1.05
N VAL A 29 10.92 -4.01 -0.07
CA VAL A 29 10.78 -3.53 1.30
C VAL A 29 11.72 -4.35 2.16
N CYS A 30 12.58 -3.70 2.93
CA CYS A 30 13.48 -4.36 3.85
C CYS A 30 13.17 -3.92 5.27
N THR A 31 13.16 -4.86 6.20
CA THR A 31 13.05 -4.61 7.63
C THR A 31 14.06 -5.49 8.37
N ALA A 32 14.61 -4.99 9.47
CA ALA A 32 15.68 -5.67 10.21
C ALA A 32 15.36 -5.83 11.70
N ASP A 33 14.56 -4.94 12.29
CA ASP A 33 14.24 -4.98 13.72
C ASP A 33 12.75 -4.74 13.96
N PRO A 34 11.98 -5.76 14.38
CA PRO A 34 10.54 -5.62 14.61
C PRO A 34 10.17 -4.70 15.77
N LEU A 35 11.12 -4.31 16.64
CA LEU A 35 10.88 -3.33 17.70
C LEU A 35 10.99 -1.90 17.18
N LEU A 36 11.95 -1.63 16.30
CA LEU A 36 12.14 -0.31 15.68
C LEU A 36 11.22 -0.11 14.48
N GLU A 37 10.89 -1.19 13.78
CA GLU A 37 10.03 -1.26 12.60
C GLU A 37 8.86 -2.22 12.89
N PRO A 38 7.84 -1.77 13.63
CA PRO A 38 6.73 -2.63 14.03
C PRO A 38 6.07 -3.32 12.82
N PRO A 39 5.68 -4.61 12.92
CA PRO A 39 5.03 -5.33 11.84
C PRO A 39 3.83 -4.61 11.22
N SER A 40 3.06 -3.87 12.03
CA SER A 40 1.94 -3.05 11.55
C SER A 40 2.38 -1.95 10.58
N MET A 41 3.52 -1.31 10.81
CA MET A 41 4.09 -0.30 9.92
C MET A 41 4.52 -0.93 8.59
N VAL A 42 5.17 -2.10 8.65
CA VAL A 42 5.60 -2.86 7.47
C VAL A 42 4.38 -3.28 6.63
N VAL A 43 3.34 -3.82 7.26
CA VAL A 43 2.07 -4.19 6.61
C VAL A 43 1.42 -3.00 5.91
N ASN A 44 1.32 -1.84 6.58
CA ASN A 44 0.75 -0.63 5.99
C ASN A 44 1.53 -0.17 4.75
N THR A 45 2.86 -0.30 4.80
CA THR A 45 3.76 0.06 3.70
C THR A 45 3.55 -0.87 2.51
N VAL A 46 3.57 -2.19 2.74
CA VAL A 46 3.36 -3.19 1.68
C VAL A 46 1.98 -3.04 1.03
N LEU A 47 0.91 -2.91 1.83
CA LEU A 47 -0.45 -2.73 1.32
C LEU A 47 -0.63 -1.43 0.52
N SER A 48 0.03 -0.36 0.95
CA SER A 48 0.05 0.92 0.21
C SER A 48 0.70 0.76 -1.17
N MET A 49 1.86 0.09 -1.23
CA MET A 49 2.57 -0.18 -2.48
C MET A 49 1.76 -1.08 -3.42
N MET A 50 1.15 -2.14 -2.88
CA MET A 50 0.28 -3.04 -3.66
C MET A 50 -0.96 -2.34 -4.22
N ALA A 51 -1.41 -1.24 -3.60
CA ALA A 51 -2.57 -0.47 -4.02
C ALA A 51 -2.25 0.59 -5.09
N TYR A 52 -1.00 0.73 -5.51
CA TYR A 52 -0.59 1.70 -6.54
C TYR A 52 -1.39 1.53 -7.83
N ASN A 53 -1.65 2.65 -8.49
CA ASN A 53 -2.33 2.68 -9.79
C ASN A 53 -1.39 2.22 -10.92
N TYR A 54 -1.04 0.94 -10.91
CA TYR A 54 -0.18 0.27 -11.87
C TYR A 54 -0.82 -1.05 -12.33
N PRO A 55 -0.53 -1.55 -13.55
CA PRO A 55 -0.99 -2.87 -13.97
C PRO A 55 -0.49 -3.96 -12.99
N PRO A 56 -1.38 -4.76 -12.37
CA PRO A 56 -0.99 -5.77 -11.37
C PRO A 56 0.01 -6.80 -11.89
N GLU A 57 -0.08 -7.15 -13.17
CA GLU A 57 0.84 -8.08 -13.84
C GLU A 57 2.25 -7.50 -14.06
N LYS A 58 2.45 -6.22 -13.74
CA LYS A 58 3.72 -5.49 -13.88
C LYS A 58 4.23 -4.92 -12.57
N LEU A 59 3.54 -5.16 -11.45
CA LEU A 59 3.92 -4.67 -10.14
C LEU A 59 4.19 -5.86 -9.22
N SER A 60 5.45 -6.02 -8.83
CA SER A 60 5.87 -7.01 -7.84
C SER A 60 6.30 -6.29 -6.57
N VAL A 61 5.90 -6.81 -5.41
CA VAL A 61 6.35 -6.30 -4.10
C VAL A 61 7.00 -7.44 -3.34
N TYR A 62 8.23 -7.23 -2.88
CA TYR A 62 9.04 -8.19 -2.14
C TYR A 62 9.32 -7.62 -0.75
N LEU A 63 9.21 -8.46 0.28
CA LEU A 63 9.62 -8.13 1.64
C LEU A 63 10.84 -8.99 2.02
N SER A 64 11.93 -8.34 2.40
CA SER A 64 13.09 -8.96 3.07
C SER A 64 12.99 -8.63 4.56
N ASP A 65 12.87 -9.66 5.39
CA ASP A 65 12.93 -9.54 6.85
C ASP A 65 14.24 -10.12 7.36
N ASP A 66 15.22 -9.24 7.55
CA ASP A 66 16.55 -9.59 8.05
C ASP A 66 16.53 -9.90 9.56
N GLY A 67 15.48 -9.46 10.27
CA GLY A 67 15.25 -9.74 11.68
C GLY A 67 14.67 -11.13 11.93
N GLY A 68 14.14 -11.80 10.89
CA GLY A 68 13.55 -13.14 10.98
C GLY A 68 12.41 -13.21 11.99
N SER A 69 11.60 -12.16 12.08
CA SER A 69 10.58 -12.00 13.10
C SER A 69 9.34 -12.82 12.79
N ASN A 70 8.99 -13.75 13.69
CA ASN A 70 7.72 -14.47 13.61
C ASN A 70 6.51 -13.52 13.58
N LEU A 71 6.60 -12.38 14.28
CA LEU A 71 5.52 -11.38 14.29
C LEU A 71 5.36 -10.75 12.91
N THR A 72 6.45 -10.39 12.24
CA THR A 72 6.42 -9.87 10.86
C THR A 72 5.82 -10.89 9.91
N PHE A 73 6.22 -12.17 10.03
CA PHE A 73 5.66 -13.26 9.23
C PHE A 73 4.13 -13.39 9.39
N TYR A 74 3.62 -13.49 10.62
CA TYR A 74 2.18 -13.63 10.86
C TYR A 74 1.40 -12.36 10.47
N ALA A 75 1.95 -11.17 10.74
CA ALA A 75 1.33 -9.93 10.30
C ALA A 75 1.20 -9.86 8.77
N MET A 76 2.21 -10.32 8.02
CA MET A 76 2.16 -10.40 6.57
C MET A 76 1.19 -11.46 6.04
N LEU A 77 1.02 -12.57 6.76
CA LEU A 77 0.00 -13.58 6.43
C LEU A 77 -1.41 -12.98 6.55
N GLU A 78 -1.68 -12.24 7.62
CA GLU A 78 -2.96 -11.53 7.79
C GLU A 78 -3.12 -10.42 6.75
N ALA A 79 -2.06 -9.67 6.46
CA ALA A 79 -2.06 -8.66 5.41
C ALA A 79 -2.40 -9.24 4.03
N ALA A 80 -1.88 -10.43 3.70
CA ALA A 80 -2.19 -11.12 2.46
C ALA A 80 -3.69 -11.46 2.36
N ASN A 81 -4.32 -11.86 3.47
CA ASN A 81 -5.77 -12.07 3.51
C ASN A 81 -6.55 -10.76 3.40
N PHE A 82 -6.15 -9.72 4.14
CA PHE A 82 -6.80 -8.41 4.10
C PHE A 82 -6.68 -7.73 2.73
N SER A 83 -5.57 -7.93 2.01
CA SER A 83 -5.32 -7.35 0.68
C SER A 83 -6.44 -7.68 -0.33
N LYS A 84 -7.07 -8.87 -0.19
CA LYS A 84 -8.19 -9.31 -1.03
C LYS A 84 -9.41 -8.40 -0.91
N THR A 85 -9.55 -7.70 0.21
CA THR A 85 -10.62 -6.72 0.44
C THR A 85 -10.11 -5.29 0.24
N TRP A 86 -8.91 -4.98 0.73
CA TRP A 86 -8.34 -3.63 0.68
C TRP A 86 -8.05 -3.14 -0.74
N LEU A 87 -7.39 -3.96 -1.57
CA LEU A 87 -6.97 -3.52 -2.91
C LEU A 87 -8.15 -3.21 -3.85
N PRO A 88 -9.21 -4.06 -3.92
CA PRO A 88 -10.41 -3.71 -4.68
C PRO A 88 -11.10 -2.46 -4.14
N PHE A 89 -11.13 -2.29 -2.81
CA PHE A 89 -11.70 -1.11 -2.16
C PHE A 89 -10.94 0.17 -2.57
N CYS A 90 -9.60 0.16 -2.50
CA CYS A 90 -8.77 1.27 -2.95
C CYS A 90 -9.05 1.68 -4.40
N LYS A 91 -9.11 0.69 -5.29
CA LYS A 91 -9.37 0.92 -6.72
C LYS A 91 -10.78 1.46 -6.99
N LYS A 92 -11.79 0.92 -6.30
CA LYS A 92 -13.19 1.30 -6.46
C LYS A 92 -13.48 2.71 -5.97
N PHE A 93 -12.91 3.08 -4.82
CA PHE A 93 -13.19 4.35 -4.16
C PHE A 93 -12.09 5.41 -4.33
N LYS A 94 -11.04 5.10 -5.10
CA LYS A 94 -9.87 5.98 -5.33
C LYS A 94 -9.32 6.52 -4.00
N VAL A 95 -9.06 5.58 -3.08
CA VAL A 95 -8.63 5.87 -1.71
C VAL A 95 -7.30 6.62 -1.71
N GLU A 96 -7.28 7.75 -1.01
CA GLU A 96 -6.07 8.53 -0.75
C GLU A 96 -6.07 9.02 0.71
N PRO A 97 -4.99 8.79 1.48
CA PRO A 97 -3.79 8.00 1.13
C PRO A 97 -4.08 6.49 1.05
N MET A 98 -3.31 5.76 0.23
CA MET A 98 -3.48 4.29 0.03
C MET A 98 -3.04 3.40 1.20
N SER A 99 -2.35 3.96 2.21
CA SER A 99 -2.04 3.27 3.45
C SER A 99 -3.33 3.10 4.27
N PRO A 100 -3.70 1.87 4.68
CA PRO A 100 -4.91 1.63 5.47
C PRO A 100 -4.97 2.49 6.74
N GLU A 101 -3.92 2.47 7.57
CA GLU A 101 -3.88 3.24 8.80
C GLU A 101 -3.97 4.75 8.55
N ALA A 102 -3.22 5.25 7.55
CA ALA A 102 -3.26 6.66 7.21
C ALA A 102 -4.65 7.10 6.73
N TYR A 103 -5.30 6.28 5.89
CA TYR A 103 -6.66 6.53 5.42
C TYR A 103 -7.65 6.59 6.58
N PHE A 104 -7.71 5.57 7.43
CA PHE A 104 -8.69 5.51 8.51
C PHE A 104 -8.43 6.48 9.65
N ARG A 105 -7.21 7.03 9.78
CA ARG A 105 -6.91 8.12 10.71
C ARG A 105 -7.57 9.45 10.29
N THR A 106 -7.73 9.68 8.99
CA THR A 106 -8.28 10.95 8.45
C THR A 106 -9.67 10.82 7.87
N ALA A 107 -10.10 9.61 7.50
CA ALA A 107 -11.38 9.37 6.84
C ALA A 107 -12.55 9.44 7.84
N SER A 108 -13.54 10.28 7.53
CA SER A 108 -14.90 10.14 8.05
C SER A 108 -15.62 9.01 7.29
N GLU A 109 -16.60 8.39 7.92
CA GLU A 109 -17.42 7.36 7.28
C GLU A 109 -18.08 7.93 6.01
N PRO A 110 -17.77 7.39 4.81
CA PRO A 110 -18.32 7.91 3.58
C PRO A 110 -19.79 7.53 3.43
N LEU A 111 -20.62 8.50 3.03
CA LEU A 111 -22.04 8.28 2.76
C LEU A 111 -22.19 7.19 1.69
N ASN A 112 -22.96 6.14 2.01
CA ASN A 112 -23.34 5.07 1.10
C ASN A 112 -22.23 4.06 0.70
N VAL A 113 -21.24 3.84 1.58
CA VAL A 113 -20.24 2.78 1.38
C VAL A 113 -20.46 1.64 2.38
N GLN A 114 -21.32 0.68 2.02
CA GLN A 114 -21.67 -0.46 2.88
C GLN A 114 -20.46 -1.34 3.26
N GLU A 115 -19.42 -1.35 2.43
CA GLU A 115 -18.19 -2.13 2.64
C GLU A 115 -17.25 -1.48 3.69
N TRP A 116 -17.38 -0.17 3.95
CA TRP A 116 -16.44 0.60 4.79
C TRP A 116 -16.33 0.10 6.24
N PRO A 117 -17.45 -0.19 6.95
CA PRO A 117 -17.38 -0.74 8.30
C PRO A 117 -16.67 -2.10 8.32
N SER A 118 -16.92 -2.96 7.32
CA SER A 118 -16.28 -4.28 7.22
C SER A 118 -14.78 -4.18 7.00
N VAL A 119 -14.33 -3.28 6.11
CA VAL A 119 -12.90 -3.04 5.87
C VAL A 119 -12.21 -2.55 7.15
N LYS A 120 -12.86 -1.65 7.90
CA LYS A 120 -12.33 -1.14 9.17
C LYS A 120 -12.24 -2.22 10.25
N VAL A 121 -13.22 -3.12 10.31
CA VAL A 121 -13.19 -4.26 11.25
C VAL A 121 -12.05 -5.22 10.92
N ILE A 122 -11.85 -5.57 9.66
CA ILE A 122 -10.80 -6.50 9.25
C ILE A 122 -9.41 -5.91 9.49
N LEU A 123 -9.21 -4.61 9.22
CA LEU A 123 -7.97 -3.91 9.55
C LEU A 123 -7.67 -3.99 11.05
N ASN A 124 -8.66 -3.71 11.90
CA ASN A 124 -8.50 -3.78 13.35
C ASN A 124 -8.28 -5.20 13.89
N GLN A 125 -8.69 -6.23 13.17
CA GLN A 125 -8.38 -7.62 13.49
C GLN A 125 -6.94 -8.00 13.08
N SER A 126 -6.49 -7.50 11.92
CA SER A 126 -5.17 -7.78 11.36
C SER A 126 -4.04 -7.05 12.11
N CYS A 127 -4.32 -5.88 12.71
CA CYS A 127 -3.34 -5.07 13.44
C CYS A 127 -3.27 -5.36 14.95
N LYS A 128 -3.84 -6.47 15.44
CA LYS A 128 -3.86 -6.84 16.88
C LYS A 128 -2.75 -7.82 17.30
N LEU A 129 -1.81 -8.14 16.41
CA LEU A 129 -0.65 -8.99 16.69
C LEU A 129 0.55 -8.17 17.17
#